data_AF-M0A499-F1
#
_entry.id   AF-M0A499-F1
#
_cell.length_a   1.000
_cell.length_b   1.000
_cell.length_c   1.000
_cell.angle_alpha   90.00
_cell.angle_beta   90.00
_cell.angle_gamma   90.00
#
_symmetry.space_group_name_H-M   'P 1'
#
loop_
_entity.id
_entity.type
_entity.pdbx_description
1 polymer ?
#
loop_
_entity_poly.entity_id
_entity_poly.type
_entity_poly.pdbx_seq_one_letter_code
_entity_poly.pdbx_strand_id
1 'polypeptide(L)'
;MDRRTFPVLTDADEPLITRLAAGLGEDAGRVLAYLLCRIRETDLDRTATLTAIHIGTSLSQNAARTSLDRLEKRGFVEQTTVQTSSPGRPPNAWYAVDSLTTTARQVADEHAHRLLRQVARFDDDGYRNGDGAPIGSDSSRDRPQLSLLPDPSTCSDQGRRDKPPDQVRVALNWHPNGFHGALFGPVAAADGEPDTPGRPTGSESEPGLELEFEFHACAGSSAAVRTVAEDEKTDLAVAGAATVLCERAAGRDVVPVAVLLPRSPVVLYTTRSAFGEPFERLDQLRDRRLGMPPASETGLLGQLLLSQAGVRDAVDVVELAGEERTALESGDVDAVTGVAADASRLERDGAAVDVISIAEQYPVYGPALVASRAGLADPTTQAQVRAFLAAVTASWGRVQRSPSSVATVIADQATKAGDGVAEAQSRDRIERTLRLATDRFTRSDGVRKHGWGWHTPDDWQRLRAALVQGGVLESRRA
;
A
#
# COMPACT_ATOMS: atom_id res chain seq x y z
N MET A 1 -46.66 17.86 -10.95
CA MET A 1 -45.22 17.59 -11.14
C MET A 1 -44.73 16.94 -9.86
N ASP A 2 -44.53 15.63 -9.90
CA ASP A 2 -43.98 14.90 -8.74
C ASP A 2 -42.51 15.27 -8.58
N ARG A 3 -42.15 15.95 -7.49
CA ARG A 3 -40.75 16.23 -7.16
C ARG A 3 -40.10 14.92 -6.74
N ARG A 4 -39.38 14.27 -7.66
CA ARG A 4 -38.53 13.12 -7.32
C ARG A 4 -37.36 13.62 -6.48
N THR A 5 -37.37 13.28 -5.20
CA THR A 5 -36.23 13.46 -4.30
C THR A 5 -35.28 12.28 -4.46
N PHE A 6 -33.99 12.58 -4.62
CA PHE A 6 -32.94 11.57 -4.66
C PHE A 6 -32.12 11.70 -3.38
N PRO A 7 -32.04 10.68 -2.52
CA PRO A 7 -31.12 10.71 -1.39
C PRO A 7 -29.68 10.80 -1.93
N VAL A 8 -28.84 11.54 -1.22
CA VAL A 8 -27.44 11.81 -1.60
C VAL A 8 -26.54 11.41 -0.44
N LEU A 9 -25.39 10.82 -0.74
CA LEU A 9 -24.36 10.54 0.25
C LEU A 9 -23.88 11.84 0.91
N THR A 10 -23.67 11.78 2.21
CA THR A 10 -23.25 12.90 3.05
C THR A 10 -21.90 12.62 3.70
N ASP A 11 -21.35 13.60 4.41
CA ASP A 11 -20.12 13.43 5.19
C ASP A 11 -20.24 12.33 6.26
N ALA A 12 -21.45 12.03 6.73
CA ALA A 12 -21.71 10.92 7.66
C ALA A 12 -21.48 9.54 7.02
N ASP A 13 -21.54 9.43 5.70
CA ASP A 13 -21.31 8.19 4.95
C ASP A 13 -19.84 7.98 4.59
N GLU A 14 -19.01 9.01 4.72
CA GLU A 14 -17.58 8.96 4.39
C GLU A 14 -16.83 7.80 5.08
N PRO A 15 -17.11 7.45 6.35
CA PRO A 15 -16.49 6.29 6.97
C PRO A 15 -16.70 4.97 6.22
N LEU A 16 -17.91 4.76 5.69
CA LEU A 16 -18.28 3.59 4.89
C LEU A 16 -17.65 3.67 3.49
N ILE A 17 -17.72 4.84 2.84
CA ILE A 17 -17.13 5.07 1.52
C ILE A 17 -15.65 4.75 1.55
N THR A 18 -14.89 5.32 2.48
CA THR A 18 -13.45 5.07 2.60
C THR A 18 -13.16 3.59 2.87
N ARG A 19 -13.98 2.91 3.69
CA ARG A 19 -13.80 1.47 4.01
C ARG A 19 -13.96 0.60 2.76
N LEU A 20 -14.99 0.85 1.96
CA LEU A 20 -15.23 0.10 0.73
C LEU A 20 -14.23 0.48 -0.37
N ALA A 21 -13.88 1.76 -0.48
CA ALA A 21 -12.91 2.27 -1.45
C ALA A 21 -11.52 1.63 -1.25
N ALA A 22 -11.16 1.26 -0.02
CA ALA A 22 -9.91 0.57 0.27
C ALA A 22 -9.74 -0.74 -0.53
N GLY A 23 -10.82 -1.45 -0.88
CA GLY A 23 -10.78 -2.68 -1.70
C GLY A 23 -11.37 -2.57 -3.11
N LEU A 24 -12.10 -1.50 -3.40
CA LEU A 24 -12.83 -1.31 -4.67
C LEU A 24 -12.28 -0.18 -5.55
N GLY A 25 -11.56 0.77 -4.96
CA GLY A 25 -11.36 2.10 -5.53
C GLY A 25 -12.50 3.06 -5.19
N GLU A 26 -12.26 4.36 -5.35
CA GLU A 26 -13.13 5.46 -4.89
C GLU A 26 -14.53 5.40 -5.51
N ASP A 27 -14.63 5.37 -6.84
CA ASP A 27 -15.93 5.42 -7.54
C ASP A 27 -16.80 4.21 -7.21
N ALA A 28 -16.23 3.00 -7.28
CA ALA A 28 -16.94 1.76 -6.99
C ALA A 28 -17.31 1.64 -5.51
N GLY A 29 -16.42 2.05 -4.60
CA GLY A 29 -16.69 2.13 -3.17
C GLY A 29 -17.85 3.08 -2.87
N ARG A 30 -17.91 4.23 -3.54
CA ARG A 30 -18.99 5.22 -3.38
C ARG A 30 -20.32 4.73 -3.93
N VAL A 31 -20.35 4.08 -5.10
CA VAL A 31 -21.58 3.46 -5.65
C VAL A 31 -22.11 2.36 -4.73
N LEU A 32 -21.23 1.50 -4.21
CA LEU A 32 -21.66 0.43 -3.32
C LEU A 32 -22.15 0.97 -1.96
N ALA A 33 -21.47 1.97 -1.40
CA ALA A 33 -21.91 2.66 -0.18
C ALA A 33 -23.32 3.24 -0.35
N TYR A 34 -23.59 3.90 -1.47
CA TYR A 34 -24.91 4.44 -1.79
C TYR A 34 -26.01 3.36 -1.74
N LEU A 35 -25.78 2.21 -2.40
CA LEU A 35 -26.76 1.12 -2.43
C LEU A 35 -26.94 0.48 -1.04
N LEU A 36 -25.87 0.33 -0.25
CA LEU A 36 -25.94 -0.21 1.10
C LEU A 36 -26.68 0.73 2.08
N CYS A 37 -26.51 2.05 1.97
CA CYS A 37 -27.26 3.00 2.79
C CYS A 37 -28.77 2.91 2.52
N ARG A 38 -29.17 2.72 1.25
CA ARG A 38 -30.59 2.49 0.88
C ARG A 38 -31.19 1.21 1.47
N ILE A 39 -30.39 0.17 1.70
CA ILE A 39 -30.87 -1.05 2.38
C ILE A 39 -31.22 -0.77 3.84
N ARG A 40 -30.50 0.15 4.49
CA ARG A 40 -30.67 0.48 5.92
C ARG A 40 -31.85 1.41 6.18
N GLU A 41 -32.16 2.29 5.24
CA GLU A 41 -33.26 3.24 5.35
C GLU A 41 -34.60 2.60 4.94
N THR A 42 -35.51 2.43 5.90
CA THR A 42 -36.83 1.81 5.68
C THR A 42 -37.71 2.57 4.70
N ASP A 43 -37.47 3.87 4.55
CA ASP A 43 -38.29 4.78 3.76
C ASP A 43 -37.81 4.88 2.30
N LEU A 44 -36.69 4.24 1.97
CA LEU A 44 -36.12 4.21 0.62
C LEU A 44 -36.37 2.87 -0.06
N ASP A 45 -36.68 2.93 -1.36
CA ASP A 45 -36.62 1.75 -2.22
C ASP A 45 -35.19 1.21 -2.23
N ARG A 46 -35.04 -0.10 -1.96
CA ARG A 46 -33.75 -0.80 -1.98
C ARG A 46 -33.09 -0.78 -3.35
N THR A 47 -33.89 -0.65 -4.41
CA THR A 47 -33.41 -0.53 -5.79
C THR A 47 -33.15 0.93 -6.16
N ALA A 48 -32.14 1.17 -6.99
CA ALA A 48 -31.83 2.49 -7.51
C ALA A 48 -31.55 2.43 -9.01
N THR A 49 -32.17 3.33 -9.78
CA THR A 49 -31.86 3.49 -11.21
C THR A 49 -30.49 4.15 -11.39
N LEU A 50 -29.91 4.05 -12.58
CA LEU A 50 -28.64 4.71 -12.91
C LEU A 50 -28.72 6.22 -12.64
N THR A 51 -29.87 6.85 -12.94
CA THR A 51 -30.14 8.26 -12.65
C THR A 51 -30.04 8.57 -11.16
N ALA A 52 -30.69 7.77 -10.32
CA ALA A 52 -30.62 7.94 -8.87
C ALA A 52 -29.19 7.75 -8.35
N ILE A 53 -28.46 6.76 -8.86
CA ILE A 53 -27.10 6.44 -8.42
C ILE A 53 -26.13 7.56 -8.78
N HIS A 54 -26.11 8.06 -10.01
CA HIS A 54 -25.16 9.11 -10.37
C HIS A 54 -25.45 10.43 -9.64
N ILE A 55 -26.73 10.76 -9.38
CA ILE A 55 -27.11 11.92 -8.56
C ILE A 55 -26.67 11.71 -7.11
N GLY A 56 -27.04 10.57 -6.52
CA GLY A 56 -26.82 10.27 -5.11
C GLY A 56 -25.34 10.08 -4.73
N THR A 57 -24.50 9.73 -5.70
CA THR A 57 -23.04 9.60 -5.54
C THR A 57 -22.26 10.81 -6.02
N SER A 58 -22.92 11.79 -6.65
CA SER A 58 -22.26 12.92 -7.33
C SER A 58 -21.22 12.49 -8.38
N LEU A 59 -21.34 11.28 -8.93
CA LEU A 59 -20.48 10.79 -10.00
C LEU A 59 -21.03 11.16 -11.38
N SER A 60 -20.16 11.19 -12.38
CA SER A 60 -20.63 11.24 -13.76
C SER A 60 -21.42 9.97 -14.10
N GLN A 61 -22.37 10.07 -15.03
CA GLN A 61 -23.17 8.91 -15.45
C GLN A 61 -22.30 7.76 -15.98
N ASN A 62 -21.19 8.07 -16.65
CA ASN A 62 -20.23 7.07 -17.15
C ASN A 62 -19.44 6.39 -16.02
N ALA A 63 -18.99 7.16 -15.01
CA ALA A 63 -18.30 6.61 -13.85
C ALA A 63 -19.22 5.72 -13.01
N ALA A 64 -20.47 6.15 -12.81
CA ALA A 64 -21.49 5.35 -12.14
C ALA A 64 -21.77 4.03 -12.88
N ARG A 65 -21.95 4.08 -14.22
CA ARG A 65 -22.17 2.87 -15.03
C ARG A 65 -20.97 1.92 -15.00
N THR A 66 -19.76 2.45 -15.18
CA THR A 66 -18.53 1.64 -15.13
C THR A 66 -18.36 0.96 -13.78
N SER A 67 -18.70 1.67 -12.70
CA SER A 67 -18.67 1.13 -11.34
C SER A 67 -19.71 0.03 -11.15
N LEU A 68 -20.94 0.22 -11.63
CA LEU A 68 -21.99 -0.80 -11.58
C LEU A 68 -21.60 -2.06 -12.34
N ASP A 69 -21.12 -1.93 -13.58
CA ASP A 69 -20.68 -3.08 -14.39
C ASP A 69 -19.57 -3.87 -13.67
N ARG A 70 -18.71 -3.17 -12.92
CA ARG A 70 -17.61 -3.76 -12.16
C ARG A 70 -18.10 -4.44 -10.88
N LEU A 71 -19.05 -3.84 -10.17
CA LEU A 71 -19.66 -4.39 -8.96
C LEU A 71 -20.54 -5.61 -9.28
N GLU A 72 -21.27 -5.58 -10.39
CA GLU A 72 -22.13 -6.67 -10.85
C GLU A 72 -21.29 -7.89 -11.25
N LYS A 73 -20.21 -7.69 -12.02
CA LYS A 73 -19.24 -8.76 -12.34
C LYS A 73 -18.59 -9.38 -11.12
N ARG A 74 -18.55 -8.66 -9.99
CA ARG A 74 -17.98 -9.11 -8.71
C ARG A 74 -19.03 -9.65 -7.75
N GLY A 75 -20.31 -9.62 -8.13
CA GLY A 75 -21.42 -10.16 -7.32
C GLY A 75 -21.84 -9.28 -6.14
N PHE A 76 -21.41 -8.02 -6.05
CA PHE A 76 -21.82 -7.12 -4.96
C PHE A 76 -23.18 -6.47 -5.19
N VAL A 77 -23.59 -6.37 -6.45
CA VAL A 77 -24.86 -5.76 -6.86
C VAL A 77 -25.53 -6.62 -7.91
N GLU A 78 -26.86 -6.60 -7.92
CA GLU A 78 -27.67 -7.28 -8.93
C GLU A 78 -28.52 -6.27 -9.69
N GLN A 79 -28.71 -6.53 -10.99
CA GLN A 79 -29.57 -5.73 -11.85
C GLN A 79 -30.99 -6.28 -11.86
N THR A 80 -31.97 -5.38 -11.73
CA THR A 80 -33.40 -5.65 -11.87
C THR A 80 -34.07 -4.58 -12.74
N THR A 81 -35.38 -4.67 -12.93
CA THR A 81 -36.18 -3.68 -13.64
C THR A 81 -37.26 -3.11 -12.73
N VAL A 82 -37.39 -1.79 -12.69
CA VAL A 82 -38.42 -1.13 -11.87
C VAL A 82 -39.67 -0.90 -12.71
N GLN A 83 -40.84 -1.28 -12.19
CA GLN A 83 -42.09 -0.99 -12.86
C GLN A 83 -42.38 0.52 -12.82
N THR A 84 -42.63 1.09 -13.99
CA THR A 84 -43.01 2.50 -14.12
C THR A 84 -44.37 2.59 -14.76
N SER A 85 -45.21 3.51 -14.26
CA SER A 85 -46.50 3.85 -14.86
C SER A 85 -46.39 4.59 -16.20
N SER A 86 -45.17 4.93 -16.64
CA SER A 86 -44.89 5.57 -17.93
C SER A 86 -44.75 4.53 -19.05
N PRO A 87 -45.32 4.77 -20.25
CA PRO A 87 -45.17 3.87 -21.39
C PRO A 87 -43.71 3.79 -21.86
N GLY A 88 -43.16 2.57 -21.97
CA GLY A 88 -41.78 2.33 -22.41
C GLY A 88 -41.19 1.04 -21.85
N ARG A 89 -39.93 0.73 -22.21
CA ARG A 89 -39.17 -0.36 -21.59
C ARG A 89 -38.89 0.02 -20.12
N PRO A 90 -39.23 -0.84 -19.15
CA PRO A 90 -38.91 -0.61 -17.73
C PRO A 90 -37.42 -0.27 -17.56
N PRO A 91 -37.07 0.79 -16.80
CA PRO A 91 -35.68 1.15 -16.57
C PRO A 91 -34.99 0.07 -15.72
N ASN A 92 -33.71 -0.15 -16.02
CA ASN A 92 -32.84 -0.95 -15.18
C ASN A 92 -32.59 -0.24 -13.83
N ALA A 93 -32.54 -1.01 -12.77
CA ALA A 93 -32.14 -0.59 -11.44
C ALA A 93 -31.23 -1.63 -10.79
N TRP A 94 -30.53 -1.22 -9.75
CA TRP A 94 -29.58 -2.07 -9.03
C TRP A 94 -29.83 -2.01 -7.52
N TYR A 95 -29.49 -3.08 -6.83
CA TYR A 95 -29.47 -3.16 -5.37
C TYR A 95 -28.22 -3.92 -4.92
N ALA A 96 -27.75 -3.66 -3.70
CA ALA A 96 -26.67 -4.46 -3.11
C ALA A 96 -27.22 -5.81 -2.61
N VAL A 97 -26.46 -6.88 -2.84
CA VAL A 97 -26.91 -8.27 -2.63
C VAL A 97 -26.98 -8.63 -1.14
N ASP A 98 -26.01 -8.15 -0.36
CA ASP A 98 -25.77 -8.55 1.02
C ASP A 98 -25.88 -7.38 2.02
N SER A 99 -25.83 -7.69 3.32
CA SER A 99 -25.74 -6.69 4.38
C SER A 99 -24.42 -5.91 4.31
N LEU A 100 -24.36 -4.75 4.97
CA LEU A 100 -23.14 -3.92 5.05
C LEU A 100 -21.95 -4.70 5.62
N THR A 101 -22.15 -5.41 6.73
CA THR A 101 -21.09 -6.16 7.42
C THR A 101 -20.54 -7.27 6.53
N THR A 102 -21.43 -8.06 5.92
CA THR A 102 -21.06 -9.15 5.00
C THR A 102 -20.33 -8.59 3.78
N THR A 103 -20.88 -7.55 3.15
CA THR A 103 -20.31 -6.91 1.97
C THR A 103 -18.92 -6.33 2.26
N ALA A 104 -18.74 -5.61 3.38
CA ALA A 104 -17.46 -5.01 3.73
C ALA A 104 -16.35 -6.06 3.94
N ARG A 105 -16.71 -7.21 4.54
CA ARG A 105 -15.79 -8.35 4.70
C ARG A 105 -15.42 -8.97 3.35
N GLN A 106 -16.41 -9.24 2.50
CA GLN A 106 -16.19 -9.80 1.16
C GLN A 106 -15.33 -8.86 0.29
N VAL A 107 -15.55 -7.55 0.36
CA VAL A 107 -14.73 -6.55 -0.35
C VAL A 107 -13.27 -6.63 0.04
N ALA A 108 -12.98 -6.68 1.35
CA ALA A 108 -11.61 -6.78 1.85
C ALA A 108 -10.96 -8.11 1.45
N ASP A 109 -11.70 -9.21 1.55
CA ASP A 109 -11.21 -10.54 1.19
C ASP A 109 -10.95 -10.69 -0.31
N GLU A 110 -11.88 -10.27 -1.16
CA GLU A 110 -11.69 -10.31 -2.61
C GLU A 110 -10.53 -9.39 -3.05
N HIS A 111 -10.33 -8.25 -2.37
CA HIS A 111 -9.19 -7.38 -2.63
C HIS A 111 -7.86 -8.03 -2.25
N ALA A 112 -7.78 -8.72 -1.10
CA ALA A 112 -6.61 -9.50 -0.74
C ALA A 112 -6.28 -10.56 -1.80
N HIS A 113 -7.28 -11.28 -2.32
CA HIS A 113 -7.09 -12.20 -3.45
C HIS A 113 -6.59 -11.49 -4.71
N ARG A 114 -7.08 -10.27 -5.01
CA ARG A 114 -6.61 -9.48 -6.15
C ARG A 114 -5.15 -9.05 -6.00
N LEU A 115 -4.70 -8.69 -4.80
CA LEU A 115 -3.30 -8.38 -4.51
C LEU A 115 -2.41 -9.61 -4.71
N LEU A 116 -2.81 -10.77 -4.18
CA LEU A 116 -2.08 -12.03 -4.40
C LEU A 116 -2.04 -12.44 -5.88
N ARG A 117 -3.07 -12.13 -6.67
CA ARG A 117 -3.03 -12.34 -8.14
C ARG A 117 -2.00 -11.45 -8.84
N GLN A 118 -1.67 -10.27 -8.31
CA GLN A 118 -0.59 -9.45 -8.88
C GLN A 118 0.79 -10.07 -8.68
N VAL A 119 0.97 -10.82 -7.59
CA VAL A 119 2.22 -11.55 -7.33
C VAL A 119 2.56 -12.50 -8.48
N ALA A 120 1.57 -13.25 -8.97
CA ALA A 120 1.76 -14.17 -10.09
C ALA A 120 2.16 -13.46 -11.39
N ARG A 121 1.65 -12.23 -11.60
CA ARG A 121 1.93 -11.44 -12.81
C ARG A 121 3.26 -10.70 -12.78
N PHE A 122 3.86 -10.59 -11.59
CA PHE A 122 5.09 -9.83 -11.41
C PHE A 122 6.26 -10.39 -12.25
N ASP A 123 6.23 -11.66 -12.65
CA ASP A 123 7.24 -12.25 -13.55
C ASP A 123 6.86 -12.32 -15.02
N ASP A 124 5.56 -12.47 -15.32
CA ASP A 124 5.09 -12.89 -16.64
C ASP A 124 5.44 -11.90 -17.75
N ASP A 125 5.59 -10.62 -17.42
CA ASP A 125 5.91 -9.57 -18.40
C ASP A 125 7.43 -9.33 -18.56
N GLY A 126 8.28 -9.97 -17.76
CA GLY A 126 9.73 -9.76 -17.76
C GLY A 126 10.55 -10.81 -18.53
N TYR A 127 9.90 -11.88 -19.02
CA TYR A 127 10.56 -13.04 -19.64
C TYR A 127 10.24 -13.25 -21.12
N ARG A 128 9.37 -12.42 -21.73
CA ARG A 128 9.16 -12.47 -23.18
C ARG A 128 10.28 -11.72 -23.88
N ASN A 129 11.35 -12.47 -24.15
CA ASN A 129 12.44 -12.09 -25.04
C ASN A 129 11.90 -11.38 -26.28
N GLY A 130 12.52 -10.24 -26.59
CA GLY A 130 12.44 -9.66 -27.92
C GLY A 130 13.05 -10.64 -28.91
N ASP A 131 12.20 -11.40 -29.57
CA ASP A 131 12.39 -11.82 -30.95
C ASP A 131 11.02 -12.07 -31.56
N GLY A 132 10.66 -11.27 -32.55
CA GLY A 132 9.46 -11.48 -33.34
C GLY A 132 9.62 -12.69 -34.25
N ALA A 133 8.97 -13.80 -33.92
CA ALA A 133 8.44 -14.76 -34.88
C ALA A 133 7.44 -15.73 -34.20
N PRO A 134 6.28 -16.04 -34.81
CA PRO A 134 5.36 -17.04 -34.30
C PRO A 134 5.81 -18.41 -34.78
N ILE A 135 6.33 -19.27 -33.89
CA ILE A 135 6.57 -20.68 -34.22
C ILE A 135 6.10 -21.57 -33.07
N GLY A 136 5.10 -22.39 -33.38
CA GLY A 136 5.08 -23.82 -33.02
C GLY A 136 4.74 -24.18 -31.58
N SER A 137 3.54 -24.74 -31.41
CA SER A 137 3.20 -25.69 -30.35
C SER A 137 4.26 -26.77 -30.13
N ASP A 138 4.31 -27.27 -28.89
CA ASP A 138 5.09 -28.40 -28.35
C ASP A 138 6.46 -28.09 -27.73
N SER A 139 6.44 -27.87 -26.41
CA SER A 139 7.16 -28.72 -25.43
C SER A 139 6.95 -28.16 -24.01
N SER A 140 5.78 -28.48 -23.45
CA SER A 140 5.51 -28.38 -22.03
C SER A 140 6.01 -29.65 -21.34
N ARG A 141 7.11 -29.53 -20.58
CA ARG A 141 7.42 -30.39 -19.42
C ARG A 141 8.51 -29.69 -18.59
N ASP A 142 8.24 -29.59 -17.29
CA ASP A 142 9.09 -29.07 -16.22
C ASP A 142 9.18 -27.54 -16.01
N ARG A 143 8.04 -26.92 -15.68
CA ARG A 143 7.98 -25.82 -14.69
C ARG A 143 6.71 -25.99 -13.83
N PRO A 144 6.77 -25.79 -12.50
CA PRO A 144 5.57 -25.78 -11.68
C PRO A 144 4.78 -24.51 -12.00
N GLN A 145 3.72 -24.64 -12.81
CA GLN A 145 2.70 -23.62 -12.92
C GLN A 145 2.01 -23.52 -11.55
N LEU A 146 1.88 -22.30 -11.01
CA LEU A 146 0.88 -22.00 -9.98
C LEU A 146 -0.50 -22.26 -10.59
N SER A 147 -0.91 -23.52 -10.59
CA SER A 147 -2.24 -23.95 -11.02
C SER A 147 -3.22 -23.68 -9.90
N LEU A 148 -4.28 -22.98 -10.28
CA LEU A 148 -5.56 -22.74 -9.61
C LEU A 148 -5.83 -23.67 -8.41
N LEU A 149 -5.92 -23.03 -7.23
CA LEU A 149 -6.57 -23.43 -5.97
C LEU A 149 -7.06 -24.90 -5.89
N PRO A 150 -6.49 -25.75 -5.01
CA PRO A 150 -7.10 -27.03 -4.67
C PRO A 150 -8.23 -26.88 -3.64
N ASP A 151 -9.25 -27.73 -3.80
CA ASP A 151 -10.42 -27.91 -2.93
C ASP A 151 -9.98 -28.39 -1.52
N PRO A 152 -10.56 -27.90 -0.40
CA PRO A 152 -10.08 -28.20 0.94
C PRO A 152 -10.67 -29.51 1.43
N SER A 153 -10.15 -30.64 0.95
CA SER A 153 -10.28 -31.89 1.69
C SER A 153 -9.16 -32.86 1.32
N THR A 154 -8.46 -33.30 2.36
CA THR A 154 -7.35 -34.25 2.41
C THR A 154 -5.95 -33.65 2.19
N CYS A 155 -5.22 -33.44 3.28
CA CYS A 155 -3.91 -34.07 3.41
C CYS A 155 -3.45 -34.15 4.87
N SER A 156 -2.84 -35.29 5.16
CA SER A 156 -2.43 -35.83 6.44
C SER A 156 -1.21 -35.13 7.02
N ASP A 157 -1.28 -35.01 8.34
CA ASP A 157 -0.24 -34.71 9.32
C ASP A 157 1.03 -35.56 9.14
N GLN A 158 2.19 -34.91 8.93
CA GLN A 158 3.45 -35.27 9.59
C GLN A 158 4.59 -34.31 9.20
N GLY A 159 4.91 -33.43 10.15
CA GLY A 159 6.22 -32.78 10.27
C GLY A 159 6.23 -31.28 9.99
N ARG A 160 6.59 -30.51 11.03
CA ARG A 160 7.10 -29.12 11.00
C ARG A 160 6.05 -28.00 11.06
N ARG A 161 5.93 -27.38 12.25
CA ARG A 161 5.92 -25.92 12.51
C ARG A 161 5.60 -25.68 13.99
N ASP A 162 6.56 -25.15 14.76
CA ASP A 162 6.33 -24.58 16.11
C ASP A 162 5.64 -23.19 16.03
N LYS A 163 4.91 -22.91 14.95
CA LYS A 163 4.17 -21.66 14.75
C LYS A 163 2.70 -21.95 15.04
N PRO A 164 2.02 -21.17 15.89
CA PRO A 164 0.59 -21.30 16.01
C PRO A 164 -0.05 -21.12 14.61
N PRO A 165 -1.08 -21.91 14.28
CA PRO A 165 -1.69 -21.90 12.95
C PRO A 165 -2.28 -20.54 12.54
N ASP A 166 -2.40 -19.60 13.48
CA ASP A 166 -3.04 -18.30 13.31
C ASP A 166 -2.10 -17.13 13.64
N GLN A 167 -0.86 -17.17 13.16
CA GLN A 167 0.09 -16.06 13.33
C GLN A 167 0.68 -15.61 11.98
N VAL A 168 0.88 -14.30 11.78
CA VAL A 168 1.66 -13.73 10.67
C VAL A 168 2.84 -12.96 11.23
N ARG A 169 4.05 -13.27 10.75
CA ARG A 169 5.30 -12.63 11.16
C ARG A 169 5.80 -11.70 10.06
N VAL A 170 6.08 -10.46 10.44
CA VAL A 170 6.50 -9.40 9.53
C VAL A 170 7.85 -8.83 9.95
N ALA A 171 8.85 -8.95 9.08
CA ALA A 171 10.13 -8.28 9.19
C ALA A 171 10.00 -6.82 8.74
N LEU A 172 10.08 -5.86 9.65
CA LEU A 172 10.07 -4.44 9.33
C LEU A 172 11.47 -4.00 8.89
N ASN A 173 11.57 -3.10 7.90
CA ASN A 173 12.86 -2.53 7.48
C ASN A 173 13.45 -1.50 8.45
N TRP A 174 12.72 -1.17 9.51
CA TRP A 174 13.13 -0.26 10.56
C TRP A 174 12.30 -0.49 11.82
N HIS A 175 12.66 0.16 12.92
CA HIS A 175 11.83 0.23 14.13
C HIS A 175 10.39 0.72 13.78
N PRO A 176 9.35 0.24 14.50
CA PRO A 176 7.97 0.67 14.27
C PRO A 176 7.82 2.19 14.25
N ASN A 177 7.21 2.73 13.19
CA ASN A 177 7.06 4.18 12.99
C ASN A 177 5.82 4.48 12.12
N GLY A 178 5.51 5.77 11.94
CA GLY A 178 4.30 6.20 11.22
C GLY A 178 4.18 5.73 9.77
N PHE A 179 5.28 5.43 9.06
CA PHE A 179 5.22 4.87 7.71
C PHE A 179 4.70 3.42 7.67
N HIS A 180 4.71 2.71 8.82
CA HIS A 180 4.15 1.37 8.96
C HIS A 180 2.66 1.36 9.32
N GLY A 181 1.99 2.52 9.42
CA GLY A 181 0.64 2.64 9.98
C GLY A 181 -0.43 1.74 9.36
N ALA A 182 -0.30 1.39 8.07
CA ALA A 182 -1.17 0.42 7.42
C ALA A 182 -1.16 -0.95 8.16
N LEU A 183 0.02 -1.42 8.57
CA LEU A 183 0.22 -2.73 9.17
C LEU A 183 -0.34 -2.83 10.59
N PHE A 184 -0.41 -1.70 11.29
CA PHE A 184 -0.92 -1.59 12.66
C PHE A 184 -2.41 -1.21 12.72
N GLY A 185 -3.01 -0.84 11.59
CA GLY A 185 -4.44 -0.58 11.47
C GLY A 185 -5.33 -1.70 12.01
N PRO A 186 -5.06 -2.99 11.69
CA PRO A 186 -5.84 -4.12 12.20
C PRO A 186 -5.77 -4.26 13.72
N VAL A 187 -4.59 -4.07 14.31
CA VAL A 187 -4.39 -4.15 15.77
C VAL A 187 -5.17 -3.02 16.44
N ALA A 188 -5.03 -1.79 15.94
CA ALA A 188 -5.80 -0.66 16.43
C ALA A 188 -7.32 -0.79 16.19
N ALA A 189 -7.76 -1.60 15.23
CA ALA A 189 -9.17 -1.92 15.01
C ALA A 189 -9.71 -2.91 16.05
N ALA A 190 -8.88 -3.85 16.51
CA ALA A 190 -9.23 -4.85 17.51
C ALA A 190 -9.34 -4.27 18.93
N ASP A 191 -8.53 -3.27 19.28
CA ASP A 191 -8.53 -2.62 20.61
C ASP A 191 -9.77 -1.73 20.88
N GLY A 192 -10.79 -1.77 20.01
CA GLY A 192 -12.04 -1.05 20.16
C GLY A 192 -11.97 0.44 19.75
N GLU A 193 -13.06 1.16 19.94
CA GLU A 193 -13.14 2.61 19.79
C GLU A 193 -13.54 3.19 21.16
N PRO A 194 -12.94 4.28 21.66
CA PRO A 194 -13.63 5.06 22.69
C PRO A 194 -14.92 5.61 22.08
N ASP A 195 -16.05 5.27 22.69
CA ASP A 195 -17.41 5.63 22.27
C ASP A 195 -17.50 7.01 21.60
N THR A 196 -17.90 7.02 20.33
CA THR A 196 -18.37 8.26 19.69
C THR A 196 -19.78 8.55 20.24
N PRO A 197 -20.04 9.71 20.87
CA PRO A 197 -21.38 10.03 21.37
C PRO A 197 -22.37 10.13 20.20
N GLY A 198 -23.45 9.34 20.24
CA GLY A 198 -24.59 9.45 19.31
C GLY A 198 -24.82 8.29 18.35
N ARG A 199 -24.05 7.20 18.42
CA ARG A 199 -24.35 6.00 17.62
C ARG A 199 -25.49 5.19 18.27
N PRO A 200 -26.57 4.85 17.56
CA PRO A 200 -27.61 3.98 18.10
C PRO A 200 -26.99 2.62 18.45
N THR A 201 -27.28 2.17 19.67
CA THR A 201 -26.85 0.93 20.30
C THR A 201 -27.39 -0.28 19.53
N GLY A 202 -26.63 -0.68 18.51
CA GLY A 202 -26.90 -1.87 17.69
C GLY A 202 -25.72 -2.23 16.78
N SER A 203 -24.50 -1.80 17.13
CA SER A 203 -23.31 -2.24 16.39
C SER A 203 -23.01 -3.67 16.80
N GLU A 204 -23.40 -4.64 15.97
CA GLU A 204 -22.88 -5.99 16.04
C GLU A 204 -21.35 -5.90 16.08
N SER A 205 -20.75 -6.37 17.17
CA SER A 205 -19.31 -6.48 17.31
C SER A 205 -18.78 -7.31 16.14
N GLU A 206 -17.89 -6.75 15.33
CA GLU A 206 -17.22 -7.59 14.33
C GLU A 206 -16.44 -8.67 15.08
N PRO A 207 -16.56 -9.95 14.70
CA PRO A 207 -15.75 -11.00 15.30
C PRO A 207 -14.29 -10.60 15.17
N GLY A 208 -13.59 -10.60 16.31
CA GLY A 208 -12.18 -10.24 16.37
C GLY A 208 -11.37 -11.11 15.40
N LEU A 209 -10.33 -10.53 14.82
CA LEU A 209 -9.36 -11.30 14.05
C LEU A 209 -8.80 -12.39 14.96
N GLU A 210 -9.02 -13.65 14.60
CA GLU A 210 -8.35 -14.80 15.25
C GLU A 210 -6.85 -14.88 14.87
N LEU A 211 -6.38 -13.97 14.03
CA LEU A 211 -5.02 -13.93 13.51
C LEU A 211 -4.14 -12.98 14.32
N GLU A 212 -3.07 -13.50 14.92
CA GLU A 212 -2.06 -12.73 15.63
C GLU A 212 -1.02 -12.15 14.65
N PHE A 213 -0.54 -10.93 14.93
CA PHE A 213 0.48 -10.26 14.15
C PHE A 213 1.73 -10.04 14.99
N GLU A 214 2.86 -10.54 14.51
CA GLU A 214 4.17 -10.36 15.14
C GLU A 214 5.06 -9.51 14.24
N PHE A 215 5.61 -8.44 14.80
CA PHE A 215 6.49 -7.52 14.07
C PHE A 215 7.86 -7.51 14.73
N HIS A 216 8.92 -7.64 13.93
CA HIS A 216 10.29 -7.48 14.39
C HIS A 216 11.05 -6.52 13.47
N ALA A 217 11.91 -5.68 14.05
CA ALA A 217 12.69 -4.70 13.30
C ALA A 217 13.98 -5.32 12.73
N CYS A 218 14.31 -4.95 11.50
CA CYS A 218 15.58 -5.25 10.85
C CYS A 218 16.33 -3.95 10.57
N ALA A 219 17.66 -4.05 10.44
CA ALA A 219 18.52 -2.94 10.05
C ALA A 219 18.45 -2.66 8.53
N GLY A 220 17.31 -2.15 8.07
CA GLY A 220 17.11 -1.74 6.69
C GLY A 220 16.35 -2.74 5.81
N SER A 221 15.95 -2.25 4.62
CA SER A 221 15.13 -2.99 3.66
C SER A 221 15.79 -4.27 3.17
N SER A 222 17.10 -4.24 2.90
CA SER A 222 17.84 -5.44 2.48
C SER A 222 17.75 -6.52 3.54
N ALA A 223 18.09 -6.20 4.80
CA ALA A 223 18.03 -7.15 5.91
C ALA A 223 16.64 -7.79 6.05
N ALA A 224 15.57 -6.99 6.00
CA ALA A 224 14.20 -7.52 6.05
C ALA A 224 13.89 -8.49 4.90
N VAL A 225 14.33 -8.17 3.67
CA VAL A 225 14.18 -9.06 2.51
C VAL A 225 14.97 -10.36 2.67
N ARG A 226 16.19 -10.30 3.24
CA ARG A 226 16.98 -11.50 3.53
C ARG A 226 16.27 -12.39 4.54
N THR A 227 15.73 -11.79 5.61
CA THR A 227 14.98 -12.52 6.63
C THR A 227 13.82 -13.31 6.02
N VAL A 228 12.94 -12.69 5.22
CA VAL A 228 11.81 -13.43 4.61
C VAL A 228 12.25 -14.46 3.56
N ALA A 229 13.43 -14.29 2.96
CA ALA A 229 13.98 -15.24 1.98
C ALA A 229 14.69 -16.44 2.63
N GLU A 230 15.25 -16.28 3.83
CA GLU A 230 16.11 -17.27 4.49
C GLU A 230 15.47 -17.91 5.73
N ASP A 231 14.57 -17.22 6.42
CA ASP A 231 13.85 -17.72 7.59
C ASP A 231 12.43 -18.20 7.21
N GLU A 232 12.23 -19.51 7.22
CA GLU A 232 10.93 -20.14 6.97
C GLU A 232 9.81 -19.72 7.94
N LYS A 233 10.14 -19.09 9.08
CA LYS A 233 9.17 -18.60 10.05
C LYS A 233 8.65 -17.20 9.73
N THR A 234 9.33 -16.44 8.90
CA THR A 234 8.96 -15.07 8.54
C THR A 234 8.14 -15.08 7.25
N ASP A 235 6.91 -14.57 7.31
CA ASP A 235 5.98 -14.65 6.17
C ASP A 235 6.12 -13.45 5.22
N LEU A 236 6.37 -12.26 5.79
CA LEU A 236 6.40 -10.99 5.07
C LEU A 236 7.58 -10.14 5.52
N ALA A 237 8.04 -9.27 4.62
CA ALA A 237 8.98 -8.20 4.89
C ALA A 237 8.45 -6.86 4.37
N VAL A 238 8.84 -5.78 5.03
CA VAL A 238 8.71 -4.42 4.48
C VAL A 238 10.02 -4.07 3.80
N ALA A 239 9.96 -3.57 2.57
CA ALA A 239 11.16 -3.13 1.85
C ALA A 239 10.85 -2.01 0.86
N GLY A 240 11.82 -1.11 0.66
CA GLY A 240 11.75 -0.12 -0.40
C GLY A 240 11.75 -0.74 -1.80
N ALA A 241 11.10 -0.08 -2.76
CA ALA A 241 10.85 -0.63 -4.09
C ALA A 241 12.15 -0.87 -4.88
N ALA A 242 13.14 0.04 -4.80
CA ALA A 242 14.42 -0.17 -5.45
C ALA A 242 15.17 -1.36 -4.80
N THR A 243 15.12 -1.46 -3.48
CA THR A 243 15.73 -2.57 -2.73
C THR A 243 15.16 -3.93 -3.15
N VAL A 244 13.84 -4.05 -3.34
CA VAL A 244 13.20 -5.29 -3.81
C VAL A 244 13.80 -5.74 -5.16
N LEU A 245 13.98 -4.80 -6.08
CA LEU A 245 14.53 -5.11 -7.40
C LEU A 245 16.02 -5.49 -7.34
N CYS A 246 16.80 -4.81 -6.50
CA CYS A 246 18.21 -5.14 -6.27
C CYS A 246 18.39 -6.52 -5.64
N GLU A 247 17.64 -6.87 -4.59
CA GLU A 247 17.73 -8.18 -3.93
C GLU A 247 17.29 -9.31 -4.87
N ARG A 248 16.31 -9.06 -5.75
CA ARG A 248 15.96 -10.01 -6.83
C ARG A 248 17.06 -10.15 -7.87
N ALA A 249 17.71 -9.05 -8.25
CA ALA A 249 18.85 -9.09 -9.16
C ALA A 249 19.99 -9.94 -8.56
N ALA A 250 20.18 -9.86 -7.24
CA ALA A 250 21.10 -10.68 -6.46
C ALA A 250 20.64 -12.15 -6.25
N GLY A 251 19.54 -12.57 -6.89
CA GLY A 251 19.11 -13.97 -6.92
C GLY A 251 18.10 -14.38 -5.84
N ARG A 252 17.61 -13.44 -5.03
CA ARG A 252 16.57 -13.76 -4.03
C ARG A 252 15.20 -13.88 -4.68
N ASP A 253 14.51 -14.97 -4.39
CA ASP A 253 13.21 -15.26 -4.98
C ASP A 253 12.04 -14.66 -4.17
N VAL A 254 12.01 -13.32 -4.16
CA VAL A 254 11.06 -12.52 -3.37
C VAL A 254 10.15 -11.69 -4.27
N VAL A 255 8.91 -11.43 -3.84
CA VAL A 255 7.88 -10.79 -4.65
C VAL A 255 7.08 -9.76 -3.87
N PRO A 256 6.75 -8.60 -4.46
CA PRO A 256 5.88 -7.62 -3.84
C PRO A 256 4.43 -8.11 -3.82
N VAL A 257 3.82 -8.08 -2.64
CA VAL A 257 2.43 -8.48 -2.41
C VAL A 257 1.51 -7.26 -2.40
N ALA A 258 1.93 -6.18 -1.76
CA ALA A 258 1.18 -4.92 -1.71
C ALA A 258 2.14 -3.73 -1.53
N VAL A 259 1.84 -2.58 -2.13
CA VAL A 259 2.61 -1.35 -1.93
C VAL A 259 2.00 -0.55 -0.77
N LEU A 260 2.77 -0.29 0.29
CA LEU A 260 2.30 0.46 1.46
C LEU A 260 2.10 1.93 1.13
N LEU A 261 3.08 2.50 0.42
CA LEU A 261 3.07 3.89 -0.03
C LEU A 261 3.21 3.92 -1.56
N PRO A 262 2.15 4.19 -2.35
CA PRO A 262 2.22 4.28 -3.80
C PRO A 262 3.13 5.39 -4.32
N ARG A 263 3.57 6.31 -3.45
CA ARG A 263 4.59 7.31 -3.75
C ARG A 263 5.70 7.23 -2.71
N SER A 264 6.95 7.27 -3.15
CA SER A 264 8.09 7.17 -2.25
C SER A 264 8.22 8.39 -1.33
N PRO A 265 8.47 8.18 -0.03
CA PRO A 265 8.76 9.25 0.92
C PRO A 265 10.23 9.72 0.86
N VAL A 266 11.05 9.13 -0.02
CA VAL A 266 12.45 9.51 -0.16
C VAL A 266 12.55 10.92 -0.76
N VAL A 267 13.49 11.69 -0.23
CA VAL A 267 13.77 13.07 -0.62
C VAL A 267 15.28 13.32 -0.64
N LEU A 268 15.69 14.33 -1.41
CA LEU A 268 16.94 15.05 -1.15
C LEU A 268 16.58 16.30 -0.37
N TYR A 269 17.32 16.60 0.69
CA TYR A 269 17.10 17.81 1.46
C TYR A 269 18.40 18.44 1.94
N THR A 270 18.32 19.73 2.24
CA THR A 270 19.40 20.50 2.84
C THR A 270 18.84 21.56 3.78
N THR A 271 19.71 22.19 4.57
CA THR A 271 19.38 23.42 5.29
C THR A 271 19.95 24.62 4.55
N ARG A 272 19.28 25.77 4.64
CA ARG A 272 19.76 27.01 4.02
C ARG A 272 21.15 27.41 4.50
N SER A 273 21.46 27.09 5.76
CA SER A 273 22.79 27.30 6.36
C SER A 273 23.86 26.40 5.76
N ALA A 274 23.55 25.13 5.46
CA ALA A 274 24.51 24.21 4.86
C ALA A 274 24.70 24.47 3.35
N PHE A 275 23.61 24.74 2.63
CA PHE A 275 23.67 24.94 1.18
C PHE A 275 24.14 26.34 0.76
N GLY A 276 23.85 27.35 1.57
CA GLY A 276 24.19 28.76 1.33
C GLY A 276 23.20 29.53 0.45
N GLU A 277 22.29 28.83 -0.23
CA GLU A 277 21.30 29.41 -1.16
C GLU A 277 20.02 28.54 -1.21
N PRO A 278 18.91 28.99 -1.84
CA PRO A 278 17.77 28.11 -2.06
C PRO A 278 18.11 26.87 -2.89
N PHE A 279 17.77 25.69 -2.39
CA PHE A 279 17.91 24.43 -3.14
C PHE A 279 16.58 24.05 -3.84
N GLU A 280 16.48 24.36 -5.12
CA GLU A 280 15.27 24.22 -5.92
C GLU A 280 15.41 23.21 -7.06
N ARG A 281 16.65 22.93 -7.49
CA ARG A 281 16.93 22.12 -8.68
C ARG A 281 18.16 21.23 -8.48
N LEU A 282 18.11 20.02 -9.02
CA LEU A 282 19.19 19.02 -8.87
C LEU A 282 20.53 19.47 -9.48
N ASP A 283 20.54 20.36 -10.47
CA ASP A 283 21.77 20.88 -11.08
C ASP A 283 22.59 21.78 -10.15
N GLN A 284 22.00 22.26 -9.05
CA GLN A 284 22.72 22.99 -7.99
C GLN A 284 23.63 22.09 -7.15
N LEU A 285 23.51 20.76 -7.27
CA LEU A 285 24.40 19.82 -6.58
C LEU A 285 25.77 19.69 -7.25
N ARG A 286 25.98 20.27 -8.43
CA ARG A 286 27.29 20.27 -9.09
C ARG A 286 28.35 20.88 -8.17
N ASP A 287 29.46 20.18 -8.04
CA ASP A 287 30.59 20.47 -7.17
C ASP A 287 30.23 20.56 -5.68
N ARG A 288 29.11 19.95 -5.26
CA ARG A 288 28.65 19.86 -3.86
C ARG A 288 28.86 18.46 -3.29
N ARG A 289 28.95 18.39 -1.96
CA ARG A 289 28.99 17.15 -1.18
C ARG A 289 27.58 16.68 -0.87
N LEU A 290 27.21 15.50 -1.36
CA LEU A 290 25.93 14.87 -1.08
C LEU A 290 26.15 13.62 -0.22
N GLY A 291 25.66 13.67 1.02
CA GLY A 291 25.65 12.52 1.91
C GLY A 291 24.56 11.52 1.54
N MET A 292 24.91 10.25 1.33
CA MET A 292 23.93 9.19 1.10
C MET A 292 24.41 7.81 1.56
N PRO A 293 23.50 6.92 1.99
CA PRO A 293 23.86 5.55 2.32
C PRO A 293 23.91 4.66 1.07
N PRO A 294 25.05 4.02 0.75
CA PRO A 294 25.31 3.47 -0.59
C PRO A 294 24.36 2.33 -1.02
N ALA A 295 23.89 1.53 -0.07
CA ALA A 295 23.05 0.35 -0.34
C ALA A 295 21.65 0.43 0.28
N SER A 296 21.24 1.60 0.77
CA SER A 296 19.90 1.81 1.30
C SER A 296 18.95 2.29 0.20
N GLU A 297 17.64 2.17 0.43
CA GLU A 297 16.62 2.71 -0.46
C GLU A 297 16.84 4.20 -0.79
N THR A 298 17.25 5.01 0.20
CA THR A 298 17.45 6.45 0.00
C THR A 298 18.65 6.73 -0.90
N GLY A 299 19.74 5.97 -0.76
CA GLY A 299 20.90 6.09 -1.64
C GLY A 299 20.68 5.52 -3.03
N LEU A 300 20.01 4.37 -3.17
CA LEU A 300 19.67 3.79 -4.47
C LEU A 300 18.83 4.77 -5.32
N LEU A 301 17.82 5.38 -4.72
CA LEU A 301 16.98 6.38 -5.41
C LEU A 301 17.69 7.73 -5.57
N GLY A 302 18.55 8.12 -4.63
CA GLY A 302 19.42 9.29 -4.77
C GLY A 302 20.35 9.17 -6.00
N GLN A 303 21.05 8.04 -6.14
CA GLN A 303 21.89 7.74 -7.29
C GLN A 303 21.09 7.74 -8.60
N LEU A 304 19.89 7.18 -8.59
CA LEU A 304 18.99 7.22 -9.76
C LEU A 304 18.69 8.66 -10.17
N LEU A 305 18.34 9.54 -9.21
CA LEU A 305 18.06 10.94 -9.51
C LEU A 305 19.27 11.69 -10.06
N LEU A 306 20.45 11.52 -9.46
CA LEU A 306 21.67 12.15 -9.96
C LEU A 306 21.98 11.72 -11.40
N SER A 307 21.75 10.44 -11.69
CA SER A 307 21.97 9.86 -13.02
C SER A 307 20.98 10.43 -14.05
N GLN A 308 19.70 10.51 -13.70
CA GLN A 308 18.65 11.07 -14.57
C GLN A 308 18.84 12.57 -14.82
N ALA A 309 19.35 13.30 -13.83
CA ALA A 309 19.69 14.72 -13.95
C ALA A 309 21.01 14.98 -14.70
N GLY A 310 21.79 13.93 -15.01
CA GLY A 310 23.08 14.07 -15.69
C GLY A 310 24.13 14.82 -14.85
N VAL A 311 24.05 14.72 -13.53
CA VAL A 311 24.97 15.39 -12.58
C VAL A 311 25.75 14.44 -11.70
N ARG A 312 25.53 13.12 -11.82
CA ARG A 312 26.21 12.10 -10.99
C ARG A 312 27.72 12.29 -10.91
N ASP A 313 28.38 12.51 -12.05
CA ASP A 313 29.85 12.63 -12.11
C ASP A 313 30.38 13.99 -11.62
N ALA A 314 29.47 14.95 -11.39
CA ALA A 314 29.78 16.29 -10.92
C ALA A 314 29.42 16.50 -9.44
N VAL A 315 28.98 15.46 -8.72
CA VAL A 315 28.62 15.53 -7.30
C VAL A 315 29.63 14.72 -6.51
N ASP A 316 30.14 15.28 -5.41
CA ASP A 316 30.98 14.54 -4.46
C ASP A 316 30.07 13.72 -3.53
N VAL A 317 29.95 12.42 -3.78
CA VAL A 317 29.10 11.54 -2.99
C VAL A 317 29.85 11.06 -1.76
N VAL A 318 29.38 11.49 -0.58
CA VAL A 318 29.91 11.06 0.72
C VAL A 318 29.06 9.89 1.23
N GLU A 319 29.68 8.73 1.39
CA GLU A 319 29.01 7.56 1.94
C GLU A 319 28.76 7.71 3.43
N LEU A 320 27.50 7.67 3.84
CA LEU A 320 27.07 7.78 5.24
C LEU A 320 26.26 6.55 5.65
N ALA A 321 26.18 6.25 6.95
CA ALA A 321 25.44 5.10 7.45
C ALA A 321 24.59 5.48 8.68
N GLY A 322 23.49 6.21 8.46
CA GLY A 322 22.60 6.65 9.52
C GLY A 322 23.00 7.97 10.19
N GLU A 323 24.08 8.60 9.73
CA GLU A 323 24.62 9.87 10.24
C GLU A 323 24.28 11.07 9.33
N GLU A 324 23.39 10.90 8.36
CA GLU A 324 23.09 11.90 7.32
C GLU A 324 22.68 13.25 7.91
N ARG A 325 21.80 13.24 8.92
CA ARG A 325 21.38 14.48 9.58
C ARG A 325 22.56 15.17 10.30
N THR A 326 23.37 14.40 11.03
CA THR A 326 24.51 14.94 11.79
C THR A 326 25.57 15.52 10.86
N ALA A 327 25.85 14.84 9.73
CA ALA A 327 26.75 15.34 8.70
C ALA A 327 26.25 16.64 8.06
N LEU A 328 24.92 16.76 7.84
CA LEU A 328 24.34 17.99 7.30
C LEU A 328 24.41 19.15 8.32
N GLU A 329 24.12 18.88 9.59
CA GLU A 329 24.14 19.91 10.67
C GLU A 329 25.55 20.41 10.98
N SER A 330 26.57 19.54 10.84
CA SER A 330 27.99 19.89 11.02
C SER A 330 28.62 20.58 9.81
N GLY A 331 27.95 20.55 8.64
CA GLY A 331 28.49 21.06 7.38
C GLY A 331 29.52 20.14 6.73
N ASP A 332 29.58 18.87 7.14
CA ASP A 332 30.41 17.84 6.51
C ASP A 332 29.89 17.48 5.10
N VAL A 333 28.60 17.72 4.87
CA VAL A 333 27.94 17.61 3.56
C VAL A 333 27.04 18.81 3.32
N ASP A 334 26.80 19.13 2.05
CA ASP A 334 25.99 20.29 1.65
C ASP A 334 24.51 19.91 1.47
N ALA A 335 24.23 18.66 1.17
CA ALA A 335 22.88 18.09 1.09
C ALA A 335 22.92 16.60 1.46
N VAL A 336 21.76 16.00 1.73
CA VAL A 336 21.64 14.55 2.00
C VAL A 336 20.41 13.92 1.37
N THR A 337 20.47 12.60 1.16
CA THR A 337 19.27 11.78 0.92
C THR A 337 18.66 11.33 2.25
N GLY A 338 17.34 11.31 2.36
CA GLY A 338 16.65 10.75 3.52
C GLY A 338 15.17 10.56 3.26
N VAL A 339 14.37 10.49 4.33
CA VAL A 339 12.90 10.44 4.21
C VAL A 339 12.28 11.79 4.59
N ALA A 340 11.12 12.11 4.01
CA ALA A 340 10.48 13.41 4.19
C ALA A 340 10.22 13.79 5.66
N ALA A 341 10.06 12.79 6.54
CA ALA A 341 9.88 13.01 7.98
C ALA A 341 11.13 13.63 8.66
N ASP A 342 12.33 13.40 8.12
CA ASP A 342 13.58 13.96 8.64
C ASP A 342 13.70 15.44 8.31
N ALA A 343 13.39 15.81 7.07
CA ALA A 343 13.31 17.21 6.63
C ALA A 343 12.28 17.99 7.46
N SER A 344 11.05 17.46 7.61
CA SER A 344 10.02 18.07 8.47
C SER A 344 10.38 18.10 9.95
N ARG A 345 11.39 17.34 10.40
CA ARG A 345 11.92 17.45 11.76
C ARG A 345 12.85 18.66 11.88
N LEU A 346 13.75 18.85 10.92
CA LEU A 346 14.64 20.01 10.90
C LEU A 346 13.86 21.33 10.81
N GLU A 347 12.80 21.40 10.00
CA GLU A 347 11.93 22.59 9.93
C GLU A 347 11.31 22.93 11.30
N ARG A 348 10.85 21.91 12.03
CA ARG A 348 10.29 22.08 13.38
C ARG A 348 11.33 22.47 14.42
N ASP A 349 12.56 22.04 14.21
CA ASP A 349 13.71 22.42 15.04
C ASP A 349 14.20 23.86 14.68
N GLY A 350 13.52 24.56 13.76
CA GLY A 350 13.73 25.97 13.43
C GLY A 350 14.65 26.22 12.23
N ALA A 351 15.12 25.17 11.55
CA ALA A 351 15.94 25.31 10.36
C ALA A 351 15.10 25.71 9.13
N ALA A 352 15.67 26.54 8.26
CA ALA A 352 15.13 26.71 6.91
C ALA A 352 15.59 25.51 6.06
N VAL A 353 14.65 24.66 5.64
CA VAL A 353 14.93 23.41 4.93
C VAL A 353 14.37 23.50 3.51
N ASP A 354 15.17 23.08 2.55
CA ASP A 354 14.78 22.95 1.16
C ASP A 354 14.74 21.46 0.78
N VAL A 355 13.71 21.03 0.05
CA VAL A 355 13.41 19.61 -0.21
C VAL A 355 13.08 19.37 -1.68
N ILE A 356 13.75 18.40 -2.30
CA ILE A 356 13.38 17.85 -3.61
C ILE A 356 12.81 16.44 -3.42
N SER A 357 11.54 16.27 -3.75
CA SER A 357 10.84 14.98 -3.66
C SER A 357 11.16 14.07 -4.84
N ILE A 358 11.63 12.84 -4.57
CA ILE A 358 11.88 11.86 -5.64
C ILE A 358 10.58 11.52 -6.36
N ALA A 359 9.49 11.33 -5.60
CA ALA A 359 8.19 10.94 -6.15
C ALA A 359 7.48 12.03 -6.97
N GLU A 360 8.03 13.25 -7.03
CA GLU A 360 7.57 14.32 -7.92
C GLU A 360 8.39 14.38 -9.21
N GLN A 361 9.66 13.99 -9.16
CA GLN A 361 10.53 13.89 -10.33
C GLN A 361 10.32 12.59 -11.10
N TYR A 362 10.03 11.50 -10.38
CA TYR A 362 9.89 10.17 -10.95
C TYR A 362 8.85 9.35 -10.17
N PRO A 363 7.80 8.82 -10.82
CA PRO A 363 6.75 8.06 -10.14
C PRO A 363 7.29 6.71 -9.65
N VAL A 364 7.74 6.69 -8.40
CA VAL A 364 8.30 5.50 -7.73
C VAL A 364 7.49 5.15 -6.49
N TYR A 365 7.24 3.85 -6.35
CA TYR A 365 6.66 3.29 -5.14
C TYR A 365 7.59 3.51 -3.95
N GLY A 366 7.00 3.78 -2.79
CA GLY A 366 7.69 3.69 -1.51
C GLY A 366 7.80 2.24 -1.03
N PRO A 367 7.82 2.01 0.29
CA PRO A 367 7.88 0.67 0.85
C PRO A 367 6.72 -0.22 0.40
N ALA A 368 7.03 -1.49 0.18
CA ALA A 368 6.10 -2.56 -0.16
C ALA A 368 6.20 -3.71 0.86
N LEU A 369 5.11 -4.46 1.01
CA LEU A 369 5.10 -5.79 1.59
C LEU A 369 5.62 -6.79 0.57
N VAL A 370 6.53 -7.63 1.01
CA VAL A 370 7.28 -8.58 0.19
C VAL A 370 7.18 -9.95 0.84
N ALA A 371 7.01 -11.00 0.06
CA ALA A 371 7.05 -12.38 0.51
C ALA A 371 8.11 -13.16 -0.27
N SER A 372 8.58 -14.29 0.26
CA SER A 372 9.26 -15.31 -0.56
C SER A 372 8.23 -16.08 -1.39
N ARG A 373 8.60 -16.49 -2.61
CA ARG A 373 7.70 -17.34 -3.40
C ARG A 373 7.48 -18.70 -2.77
N ALA A 374 8.54 -19.28 -2.21
CA ALA A 374 8.46 -20.54 -1.50
C ALA A 374 7.44 -20.45 -0.36
N GLY A 375 7.44 -19.35 0.40
CA GLY A 375 6.43 -19.08 1.42
C GLY A 375 5.01 -18.98 0.85
N LEU A 376 4.81 -18.25 -0.25
CA LEU A 376 3.48 -18.13 -0.87
C LEU A 376 2.99 -19.40 -1.59
N ALA A 377 3.86 -20.36 -1.87
CA ALA A 377 3.47 -21.66 -2.42
C ALA A 377 2.88 -22.59 -1.35
N ASP A 378 3.15 -22.34 -0.06
CA ASP A 378 2.52 -23.05 1.04
C ASP A 378 1.07 -22.56 1.24
N PRO A 379 0.04 -23.43 1.12
CA PRO A 379 -1.35 -23.02 1.23
C PRO A 379 -1.70 -22.36 2.57
N THR A 380 -1.07 -22.79 3.66
CA THR A 380 -1.28 -22.21 5.00
C THR A 380 -0.74 -20.79 5.07
N THR A 381 0.53 -20.57 4.68
CA THR A 381 1.12 -19.22 4.62
C THR A 381 0.34 -18.32 3.66
N GLN A 382 -0.09 -18.84 2.49
CA GLN A 382 -0.90 -18.07 1.54
C GLN A 382 -2.25 -17.64 2.17
N ALA A 383 -2.93 -18.54 2.89
CA ALA A 383 -4.17 -18.22 3.59
C ALA A 383 -3.96 -17.19 4.70
N GLN A 384 -2.88 -17.30 5.47
CA GLN A 384 -2.50 -16.35 6.52
C GLN A 384 -2.19 -14.96 5.94
N VAL A 385 -1.37 -14.88 4.88
CA VAL A 385 -1.07 -13.62 4.19
C VAL A 385 -2.32 -13.00 3.60
N ARG A 386 -3.23 -13.80 3.01
CA ARG A 386 -4.51 -13.29 2.52
C ARG A 386 -5.34 -12.67 3.65
N ALA A 387 -5.49 -13.37 4.77
CA ALA A 387 -6.23 -12.88 5.92
C ALA A 387 -5.61 -11.59 6.50
N PHE A 388 -4.28 -11.51 6.55
CA PHE A 388 -3.55 -10.30 6.93
C PHE A 388 -3.87 -9.12 5.99
N LEU A 389 -3.78 -9.32 4.67
CA LEU A 389 -4.08 -8.27 3.69
C LEU A 389 -5.54 -7.82 3.75
N ALA A 390 -6.48 -8.74 3.99
CA ALA A 390 -7.89 -8.42 4.18
C ALA A 390 -8.09 -7.56 5.43
N ALA A 391 -7.43 -7.91 6.55
CA ALA A 391 -7.46 -7.12 7.78
C ALA A 391 -6.91 -5.71 7.57
N VAL A 392 -5.76 -5.58 6.90
CA VAL A 392 -5.15 -4.27 6.59
C VAL A 392 -6.08 -3.44 5.70
N THR A 393 -6.68 -4.06 4.68
CA THR A 393 -7.63 -3.39 3.78
C THR A 393 -8.86 -2.91 4.54
N ALA A 394 -9.46 -3.76 5.38
CA ALA A 394 -10.64 -3.43 6.16
C ALA A 394 -10.40 -2.29 7.16
N SER A 395 -9.19 -2.19 7.71
CA SER A 395 -8.81 -1.16 8.69
C SER A 395 -8.23 0.11 8.06
N TRP A 396 -7.95 0.13 6.76
CA TRP A 396 -7.28 1.26 6.08
C TRP A 396 -8.02 2.60 6.24
N GLY A 397 -9.37 2.59 6.24
CA GLY A 397 -10.15 3.79 6.49
C GLY A 397 -10.00 4.34 7.91
N ARG A 398 -9.78 3.46 8.91
CA ARG A 398 -9.47 3.87 10.30
C ARG A 398 -8.09 4.50 10.39
N VAL A 399 -7.09 3.96 9.69
CA VAL A 399 -5.74 4.54 9.66
C VAL A 399 -5.76 5.99 9.21
N GLN A 400 -6.57 6.32 8.20
CA GLN A 400 -6.69 7.69 7.67
C GLN A 400 -7.47 8.63 8.60
N ARG A 401 -8.54 8.15 9.24
CA ARG A 401 -9.43 9.02 10.05
C ARG A 401 -9.02 9.12 11.52
N SER A 402 -8.33 8.12 12.03
CA SER A 402 -7.96 8.00 13.45
C SER A 402 -6.47 7.68 13.61
N PRO A 403 -5.55 8.49 13.05
CA PRO A 403 -4.11 8.20 13.12
C PRO A 403 -3.58 8.15 14.57
N SER A 404 -4.22 8.85 15.52
CA SER A 404 -3.81 8.86 16.93
C SER A 404 -3.98 7.52 17.65
N SER A 405 -4.97 6.69 17.27
CA SER A 405 -5.14 5.35 17.86
C SER A 405 -4.12 4.37 17.30
N VAL A 406 -3.86 4.45 15.99
CA VAL A 406 -2.80 3.68 15.34
C VAL A 406 -1.42 4.05 15.88
N ALA A 407 -1.16 5.34 16.10
CA ALA A 407 0.10 5.80 16.70
C ALA A 407 0.32 5.28 18.12
N THR A 408 -0.75 5.11 18.92
CA THR A 408 -0.66 4.46 20.24
C THR A 408 -0.16 3.03 20.10
N VAL A 409 -0.81 2.24 19.24
CA VAL A 409 -0.45 0.83 19.05
C VAL A 409 0.99 0.67 18.56
N ILE A 410 1.44 1.53 17.65
CA ILE A 410 2.83 1.51 17.18
C ILE A 410 3.79 1.82 18.33
N ALA A 411 3.48 2.82 19.16
CA ALA A 411 4.32 3.20 20.31
C ALA A 411 4.39 2.08 21.36
N ASP A 412 3.26 1.42 21.63
CA ASP A 412 3.19 0.28 22.54
C ASP A 412 4.01 -0.91 22.01
N GLN A 413 3.97 -1.17 20.70
CA GLN A 413 4.78 -2.21 20.06
C GLN A 413 6.28 -1.89 20.14
N ALA A 414 6.68 -0.66 19.83
CA ALA A 414 8.07 -0.23 19.93
C ALA A 414 8.60 -0.39 21.37
N THR A 415 7.77 -0.08 22.36
CA THR A 415 8.12 -0.25 23.79
C THR A 415 8.29 -1.74 24.15
N LYS A 416 7.40 -2.62 23.68
CA LYS A 416 7.49 -4.08 23.92
C LYS A 416 8.72 -4.72 23.29
N ALA A 417 9.17 -4.24 22.14
CA ALA A 417 10.33 -4.77 21.43
C ALA A 417 11.66 -4.54 22.16
N GLY A 418 11.68 -3.71 23.22
CA GLY A 418 12.92 -3.37 23.93
C GLY A 418 13.83 -2.45 23.13
N ASP A 419 13.33 -1.86 22.04
CA ASP A 419 13.99 -0.80 21.29
C ASP A 419 14.31 0.30 22.30
N GLY A 420 15.60 0.47 22.61
CA GLY A 420 16.05 1.32 23.71
C GLY A 420 15.38 2.70 23.68
N VAL A 421 15.12 3.24 24.87
CA VAL A 421 14.51 4.58 25.11
C VAL A 421 15.19 5.70 24.30
N ALA A 422 16.40 5.47 23.77
CA ALA A 422 17.14 6.39 22.91
C ALA A 422 16.58 6.54 21.47
N GLU A 423 15.92 5.51 20.90
CA GLU A 423 15.32 5.57 19.55
C GLU A 423 13.80 5.45 19.51
N ALA A 424 13.17 5.04 20.62
CA ALA A 424 11.71 5.00 20.75
C ALA A 424 11.10 6.36 20.36
N GLN A 425 10.44 6.41 19.20
CA GLN A 425 9.80 7.62 18.72
C GLN A 425 8.64 7.95 19.67
N SER A 426 8.55 9.19 20.14
CA SER A 426 7.39 9.61 20.92
C SER A 426 6.11 9.37 20.11
N ARG A 427 5.01 9.04 20.80
CA ARG A 427 3.69 8.84 20.16
C ARG A 427 3.34 10.00 19.21
N ASP A 428 3.60 11.24 19.62
CA ASP A 428 3.38 12.43 18.79
C ASP A 428 4.22 12.43 17.52
N ARG A 429 5.47 11.93 17.58
CA ARG A 429 6.34 11.79 16.41
C ARG A 429 5.78 10.74 15.45
N ILE A 430 5.35 9.60 15.98
CA ILE A 430 4.72 8.52 15.19
C ILE A 430 3.46 9.05 14.51
N GLU A 431 2.58 9.73 15.24
CA GLU A 431 1.35 10.30 14.69
C GLU A 431 1.64 11.32 13.60
N ARG A 432 2.61 12.23 13.81
CA ARG A 432 3.01 13.22 12.79
C ARG A 432 3.56 12.55 11.53
N THR A 433 4.40 11.54 11.67
CA THR A 433 4.90 10.77 10.52
C THR A 433 3.78 10.02 9.81
N LEU A 434 2.81 9.47 10.55
CA LEU A 434 1.65 8.79 9.97
C LEU A 434 0.78 9.77 9.17
N ARG A 435 0.48 10.96 9.71
CA ARG A 435 -0.27 12.00 9.00
C ARG A 435 0.47 12.44 7.74
N LEU A 436 1.78 12.68 7.82
CA LEU A 436 2.61 12.98 6.66
C LEU A 436 2.52 11.87 5.60
N ALA A 437 2.57 10.61 6.04
CA ALA A 437 2.44 9.44 5.17
C ALA A 437 1.09 9.42 4.45
N THR A 438 -0.01 9.51 5.20
CA THR A 438 -1.36 9.47 4.64
C THR A 438 -1.64 10.65 3.71
N ASP A 439 -1.18 11.85 4.05
CA ASP A 439 -1.51 13.07 3.31
C ASP A 439 -0.75 13.16 1.98
N ARG A 440 0.52 12.73 1.94
CA ARG A 440 1.40 12.94 0.77
C ARG A 440 1.67 11.69 -0.05
N PHE A 441 1.71 10.52 0.58
CA PHE A 441 2.32 9.34 -0.02
C PHE A 441 1.35 8.18 -0.29
N THR A 442 0.10 8.27 0.19
CA THR A 442 -0.89 7.18 0.02
C THR A 442 -1.82 7.30 -1.18
N ARG A 443 -1.76 8.42 -1.91
CA ARG A 443 -2.63 8.68 -3.07
C ARG A 443 -1.89 8.44 -4.38
N SER A 444 -2.55 7.71 -5.28
CA SER A 444 -2.16 7.55 -6.68
C SER A 444 -3.37 7.15 -7.51
N ASP A 445 -3.26 7.25 -8.83
CA ASP A 445 -4.31 6.78 -9.74
C ASP A 445 -4.59 5.28 -9.59
N GLY A 446 -3.55 4.49 -9.32
CA GLY A 446 -3.69 3.06 -9.04
C GLY A 446 -4.54 2.81 -7.80
N VAL A 447 -4.21 3.47 -6.68
CA VAL A 447 -4.96 3.32 -5.43
C VAL A 447 -6.39 3.84 -5.57
N ARG A 448 -6.58 5.01 -6.19
CA ARG A 448 -7.91 5.57 -6.46
C ARG A 448 -8.80 4.61 -7.25
N LYS A 449 -8.25 3.91 -8.25
CA LYS A 449 -9.01 3.02 -9.14
C LYS A 449 -9.20 1.60 -8.60
N HIS A 450 -8.33 1.15 -7.69
CA HIS A 450 -8.23 -0.27 -7.35
C HIS A 450 -8.22 -0.59 -5.86
N GLY A 451 -7.99 0.40 -5.01
CA GLY A 451 -7.86 0.24 -3.56
C GLY A 451 -6.42 0.31 -3.06
N TRP A 452 -6.27 0.26 -1.74
CA TRP A 452 -4.99 0.26 -1.03
C TRP A 452 -4.09 -0.90 -1.49
N GLY A 453 -2.76 -0.73 -1.39
CA GLY A 453 -1.84 -1.82 -1.70
C GLY A 453 -1.63 -2.11 -3.18
N TRP A 454 -2.44 -1.51 -4.07
CA TRP A 454 -2.43 -1.84 -5.49
C TRP A 454 -1.12 -1.46 -6.18
N HIS A 455 -0.63 -2.38 -7.00
CA HIS A 455 0.55 -2.20 -7.85
C HIS A 455 0.37 -2.94 -9.17
N THR A 456 1.22 -2.64 -10.14
CA THR A 456 1.20 -3.29 -11.47
C THR A 456 2.59 -3.74 -11.89
N PRO A 457 2.73 -4.86 -12.62
CA PRO A 457 4.01 -5.29 -13.19
C PRO A 457 4.69 -4.17 -14.00
N ASP A 458 3.92 -3.43 -14.82
CA ASP A 458 4.42 -2.33 -15.63
C ASP A 458 5.12 -1.23 -14.82
N ASP A 459 4.58 -0.86 -13.65
CA ASP A 459 5.21 0.15 -12.78
C ASP A 459 6.54 -0.34 -12.22
N TRP A 460 6.60 -1.60 -11.80
CA TRP A 460 7.84 -2.23 -11.33
C TRP A 460 8.87 -2.37 -12.44
N GLN A 461 8.45 -2.69 -13.66
CA GLN A 461 9.32 -2.76 -14.83
C GLN A 461 9.87 -1.39 -15.22
N ARG A 462 9.05 -0.34 -15.15
CA ARG A 462 9.51 1.05 -15.35
C ARG A 462 10.62 1.40 -14.36
N LEU A 463 10.41 1.12 -13.07
CA LEU A 463 11.44 1.35 -12.06
C LEU A 463 12.70 0.52 -12.34
N ARG A 464 12.56 -0.77 -12.66
CA ARG A 464 13.71 -1.61 -13.02
C ARG A 464 14.50 -1.05 -14.20
N ALA A 465 13.82 -0.63 -15.26
CA ALA A 465 14.46 -0.04 -16.44
C ALA A 465 15.21 1.24 -16.07
N ALA A 466 14.62 2.09 -15.22
CA ALA A 466 15.28 3.30 -14.76
C ALA A 466 16.52 3.01 -13.88
N LEU A 467 16.46 2.03 -12.98
CA LEU A 467 17.62 1.60 -12.18
C LEU A 467 18.75 1.03 -13.05
N VAL A 468 18.42 0.29 -14.11
CA VAL A 468 19.39 -0.21 -15.08
C VAL A 468 20.02 0.94 -15.86
N GLN A 469 19.20 1.86 -16.39
CA GLN A 469 19.68 3.03 -17.12
C GLN A 469 20.56 3.94 -16.25
N GLY A 470 20.23 4.08 -14.97
CA GLY A 470 21.00 4.86 -14.00
C GLY A 470 22.25 4.15 -13.48
N GLY A 471 22.57 2.94 -13.95
CA GLY A 471 23.73 2.16 -13.50
C GLY A 471 23.65 1.72 -12.04
N VAL A 472 22.47 1.78 -11.42
CA VAL A 472 22.22 1.31 -10.04
C VAL A 472 22.01 -0.20 -10.01
N LEU A 473 21.42 -0.74 -11.07
CA LEU A 473 21.20 -2.17 -11.26
C LEU A 473 21.93 -2.64 -12.52
N GLU A 474 22.68 -3.73 -12.43
CA GLU A 474 23.38 -4.25 -13.61
C GLU A 474 22.38 -4.79 -14.65
N SER A 475 22.62 -4.49 -15.93
CA SER A 475 21.92 -5.21 -17.00
C SER A 475 22.31 -6.68 -16.92
N ARG A 476 21.33 -7.57 -16.68
CA ARG A 476 21.61 -9.01 -16.75
C ARG A 476 22.16 -9.31 -18.14
N ARG A 477 23.41 -9.80 -18.20
CA ARG A 477 23.95 -10.40 -19.43
C ARG A 477 23.06 -11.58 -19.79
N ALA A 478 22.64 -11.61 -21.06
CA ALA A 478 21.79 -12.64 -21.65
C ALA A 478 22.42 -14.03 -21.55
#